data_AF-A1ZUI6-F1
#
_entry.id   AF-A1ZUI6-F1
#
_cell.length_a   1.000
_cell.length_b   1.000
_cell.length_c   1.000
_cell.angle_alpha   90.00
_cell.angle_beta   90.00
_cell.angle_gamma   90.00
#
_symmetry.space_group_name_H-M   'P 1'
#
loop_
_entity.id
_entity.type
_entity.pdbx_description
1 polymer ?
#
loop_
_entity_poly.entity_id
_entity_poly.type
_entity_poly.pdbx_seq_one_letter_code
_entity_poly.pdbx_strand_id
1 'polypeptide(L)'
;MKDINSGYSSIFKIKKNIEFVYDEREYQGCTEAEIQELEALHPSGLSIPQIFKDFLTVVGKTIRGFTWAPGFFYSFIMYETEMLIAPKGLWNYENVIPKDALIFEGFDDCRKFIRLSEGNDPSVYFVEEGDSEYTLVSNKFSQYIEEVFTKYNYKDIGYTLSVVKKINHLKALILDTKEVLTTLMAITNKETHSLIERALDWYEDAYQIIQNLYRGRGLEENKEKLNDILDIYSYVDDMKISDAHKYKLVEKIGEVIEYFHQNASDIIVLQNN
;
A
#
# COMPACT_ATOMS: atom_id res chain seq x y z
N MET A 1 -35.32 -10.61 -8.99
CA MET A 1 -34.07 -11.40 -8.97
C MET A 1 -32.97 -10.44 -8.58
N LYS A 2 -32.33 -10.64 -7.41
CA LYS A 2 -31.29 -9.75 -6.89
C LYS A 2 -29.98 -10.03 -7.62
N ASP A 3 -29.29 -8.98 -8.07
CA ASP A 3 -27.99 -9.02 -8.74
C ASP A 3 -26.88 -9.55 -7.81
N ILE A 4 -26.69 -10.86 -7.81
CA ILE A 4 -25.57 -11.54 -7.13
C ILE A 4 -24.23 -11.28 -7.88
N ASN A 5 -24.28 -10.77 -9.11
CA ASN A 5 -23.09 -10.61 -9.97
C ASN A 5 -22.41 -9.22 -9.92
N SER A 6 -22.97 -8.22 -9.22
CA SER A 6 -22.39 -6.88 -9.23
C SER A 6 -21.13 -6.74 -8.35
N GLY A 7 -21.10 -7.36 -7.16
CA GLY A 7 -19.97 -7.26 -6.23
C GLY A 7 -18.71 -8.00 -6.69
N TYR A 8 -18.86 -9.19 -7.29
CA TYR A 8 -17.74 -9.92 -7.88
C TYR A 8 -17.03 -9.10 -8.96
N SER A 9 -17.78 -8.38 -9.80
CA SER A 9 -17.20 -7.53 -10.85
C SER A 9 -16.28 -6.45 -10.28
N SER A 10 -16.63 -5.84 -9.14
CA SER A 10 -15.84 -4.77 -8.53
C SER A 10 -14.55 -5.28 -7.91
N ILE A 11 -14.54 -6.41 -7.19
CA ILE A 11 -13.29 -6.91 -6.59
C ILE A 11 -12.30 -7.45 -7.64
N PHE A 12 -12.79 -8.06 -8.71
CA PHE A 12 -11.94 -8.43 -9.85
C PHE A 12 -11.31 -7.21 -10.52
N LYS A 13 -12.06 -6.10 -10.65
CA LYS A 13 -11.50 -4.83 -11.13
C LYS A 13 -10.47 -4.26 -10.17
N ILE A 14 -10.75 -4.29 -8.86
CA ILE A 14 -9.82 -3.83 -7.82
C ILE A 14 -8.52 -4.62 -7.90
N LYS A 15 -8.59 -5.96 -7.89
CA LYS A 15 -7.42 -6.83 -8.02
C LYS A 15 -6.62 -6.52 -9.28
N LYS A 16 -7.28 -6.44 -10.44
CA LYS A 16 -6.62 -6.10 -11.70
C LYS A 16 -5.99 -4.70 -11.67
N ASN A 17 -6.63 -3.73 -11.02
CA ASN A 17 -6.08 -2.39 -10.86
C ASN A 17 -4.86 -2.40 -9.92
N ILE A 18 -4.89 -3.22 -8.86
CA ILE A 18 -3.76 -3.37 -7.94
C ILE A 18 -2.59 -4.01 -8.68
N GLU A 19 -2.80 -5.15 -9.35
CA GLU A 19 -1.78 -5.81 -10.17
C GLU A 19 -1.24 -4.93 -11.31
N PHE A 20 -2.03 -3.94 -11.75
CA PHE A 20 -1.60 -2.97 -12.74
C PHE A 20 -0.76 -1.84 -12.15
N VAL A 21 -1.11 -1.37 -10.95
CA VAL A 21 -0.51 -0.19 -10.30
C VAL A 21 0.67 -0.56 -9.40
N TYR A 22 0.69 -1.78 -8.86
CA TYR A 22 1.63 -2.21 -7.83
C TYR A 22 2.37 -3.47 -8.27
N ASP A 23 3.66 -3.50 -7.97
CA ASP A 23 4.47 -4.72 -7.99
C ASP A 23 3.99 -5.68 -6.90
N GLU A 24 4.10 -6.99 -7.12
CA GLU A 24 3.66 -8.02 -6.16
C GLU A 24 4.37 -7.93 -4.80
N ARG A 25 5.55 -7.30 -4.75
CA ARG A 25 6.30 -7.02 -3.51
C ARG A 25 5.74 -5.83 -2.73
N GLU A 26 4.87 -5.02 -3.34
CA GLU A 26 4.29 -3.83 -2.74
C GLU A 26 2.97 -4.09 -2.00
N TYR A 27 2.36 -5.27 -2.17
CA TYR A 27 1.12 -5.63 -1.49
C TYR A 27 1.14 -7.07 -0.99
N GLN A 28 0.34 -7.33 0.04
CA GLN A 28 0.23 -8.66 0.63
C GLN A 28 -1.18 -8.86 1.18
N GLY A 29 -1.77 -10.00 0.81
CA GLY A 29 -3.06 -10.43 1.30
C GLY A 29 -2.99 -11.18 2.63
N CYS A 30 -4.13 -11.26 3.30
CA CYS A 30 -4.37 -12.19 4.40
C CYS A 30 -4.50 -13.62 3.88
N THR A 31 -4.00 -14.55 4.67
CA THR A 31 -4.30 -15.97 4.54
C THR A 31 -5.71 -16.26 5.06
N GLU A 32 -6.26 -17.40 4.66
CA GLU A 32 -7.54 -17.89 5.18
C GLU A 32 -7.51 -18.04 6.72
N ALA A 33 -6.39 -18.50 7.28
CA ALA A 33 -6.23 -18.66 8.72
C ALA A 33 -6.31 -17.33 9.49
N GLU A 34 -5.74 -16.25 8.93
CA GLU A 34 -5.82 -14.91 9.52
C GLU A 34 -7.23 -14.34 9.44
N ILE A 35 -7.94 -14.56 8.32
CA ILE A 35 -9.34 -14.14 8.21
C ILE A 35 -10.20 -14.89 9.24
N GLN A 36 -9.96 -16.19 9.43
CA GLN A 36 -10.66 -17.00 10.44
C GLN A 36 -10.33 -16.55 11.87
N GLU A 37 -9.09 -16.16 12.15
CA GLU A 37 -8.70 -15.58 13.44
C GLU A 37 -9.50 -14.31 13.73
N LEU A 38 -9.62 -13.41 12.74
CA LEU A 38 -10.42 -12.19 12.88
C LEU A 38 -11.92 -12.49 13.08
N GLU A 39 -12.48 -13.46 12.35
CA GLU A 39 -13.87 -13.91 12.55
C GLU A 39 -14.10 -14.48 13.95
N ALA A 40 -13.14 -15.26 14.46
CA ALA A 40 -13.21 -15.84 15.79
C ALA A 40 -13.06 -14.81 16.92
N LEU A 41 -12.31 -13.74 16.67
CA LEU A 41 -12.13 -12.64 17.62
C LEU A 41 -13.39 -11.79 17.76
N HIS A 42 -14.15 -11.58 16.69
CA HIS A 42 -15.26 -10.63 16.68
C HIS A 42 -16.43 -11.06 17.59
N PRO A 43 -16.92 -10.20 18.51
CA PRO A 43 -17.84 -10.60 19.58
C PRO A 43 -19.24 -11.00 19.11
N SER A 44 -19.65 -10.62 17.91
CA SER A 44 -20.95 -11.00 17.34
C SER A 44 -21.03 -12.48 16.92
N GLY A 45 -19.88 -13.15 16.71
CA GLY A 45 -19.82 -14.49 16.12
C GLY A 45 -20.34 -14.58 14.68
N LEU A 46 -20.55 -13.43 14.02
CA LEU A 46 -20.97 -13.37 12.62
C LEU A 46 -19.74 -13.48 11.70
N SER A 47 -19.94 -14.08 10.54
CA SER A 47 -18.91 -14.13 9.51
C SER A 47 -18.67 -12.77 8.86
N ILE A 48 -17.42 -12.54 8.47
CA ILE A 48 -17.04 -11.41 7.62
C ILE A 48 -17.68 -11.58 6.24
N PRO A 49 -18.27 -10.52 5.65
CA PRO A 49 -18.82 -10.58 4.30
C PRO A 49 -17.79 -11.02 3.25
N GLN A 50 -18.19 -11.86 2.29
CA GLN A 50 -17.24 -12.42 1.31
C GLN A 50 -16.51 -11.33 0.54
N ILE A 51 -17.17 -10.22 0.18
CA ILE A 51 -16.52 -9.13 -0.54
C ILE A 51 -15.36 -8.51 0.26
N PHE A 52 -15.50 -8.49 1.58
CA PHE A 52 -14.49 -7.96 2.48
C PHE A 52 -13.37 -8.99 2.66
N LYS A 53 -13.70 -10.29 2.78
CA LYS A 53 -12.69 -11.36 2.74
C LYS A 53 -11.86 -11.31 1.46
N ASP A 54 -12.51 -11.17 0.31
CA ASP A 54 -11.83 -11.08 -0.99
C ASP A 54 -10.88 -9.87 -1.02
N PHE A 55 -11.31 -8.72 -0.48
CA PHE A 55 -10.43 -7.55 -0.31
C PHE A 55 -9.22 -7.85 0.58
N LEU A 56 -9.44 -8.46 1.75
CA LEU A 56 -8.36 -8.86 2.65
C LEU A 56 -7.40 -9.86 2.00
N THR A 57 -7.89 -10.82 1.21
CA THR A 57 -7.05 -11.79 0.50
C THR A 57 -6.17 -11.14 -0.57
N VAL A 58 -6.53 -9.96 -1.08
CA VAL A 58 -5.67 -9.24 -2.03
C VAL A 58 -4.68 -8.33 -1.30
N VAL A 59 -5.12 -7.50 -0.34
CA VAL A 59 -4.29 -6.45 0.27
C VAL A 59 -4.43 -6.29 1.78
N GLY A 60 -4.98 -7.28 2.45
CA GLY A 60 -5.33 -7.21 3.86
C GLY A 60 -4.15 -7.00 4.80
N LYS A 61 -2.90 -7.33 4.42
CA LYS A 61 -1.73 -7.07 5.28
C LYS A 61 -1.02 -5.78 4.95
N THR A 62 -0.83 -5.50 3.67
CA THR A 62 -0.15 -4.30 3.22
C THR A 62 -0.51 -3.99 1.78
N ILE A 63 -0.52 -2.69 1.46
CA ILE A 63 -0.37 -2.18 0.11
C ILE A 63 0.34 -0.82 0.23
N ARG A 64 1.58 -0.75 -0.28
CA ARG A 64 2.45 0.42 -0.11
C ARG A 64 1.85 1.64 -0.81
N GLY A 65 1.42 2.61 -0.02
CA GLY A 65 0.98 3.91 -0.53
C GLY A 65 -0.46 3.98 -1.04
N PHE A 66 -1.28 2.99 -0.69
CA PHE A 66 -2.71 2.96 -1.03
C PHE A 66 -3.51 4.07 -0.36
N THR A 67 -3.31 4.30 0.94
CA THR A 67 -3.96 5.39 1.68
C THR A 67 -3.00 6.01 2.70
N TRP A 68 -3.33 7.22 3.16
CA TRP A 68 -2.61 7.90 4.24
C TRP A 68 -3.06 7.45 5.64
N ALA A 69 -4.22 6.79 5.73
CA ALA A 69 -4.76 6.33 7.00
C ALA A 69 -4.28 4.88 7.25
N PRO A 70 -3.79 4.55 8.45
CA PRO A 70 -3.33 3.21 8.81
C PRO A 70 -4.48 2.17 8.89
N GLY A 71 -5.70 2.54 8.49
CA GLY A 71 -6.92 1.89 8.89
C GLY A 71 -7.28 0.57 8.18
N PHE A 72 -6.78 0.28 6.98
CA PHE A 72 -7.35 -0.82 6.16
C PHE A 72 -6.80 -2.22 6.44
N PHE A 73 -5.78 -2.33 7.29
CA PHE A 73 -4.97 -3.54 7.36
C PHE A 73 -5.36 -4.43 8.53
N TYR A 74 -5.11 -5.72 8.37
CA TYR A 74 -5.38 -6.79 9.31
C TYR A 74 -4.96 -6.46 10.73
N SER A 75 -3.74 -5.95 10.93
CA SER A 75 -3.25 -5.57 12.25
C SER A 75 -4.08 -4.46 12.90
N PHE A 76 -4.53 -3.48 12.12
CA PHE A 76 -5.42 -2.43 12.60
C PHE A 76 -6.81 -2.98 12.90
N ILE A 77 -7.37 -3.79 12.01
CA ILE A 77 -8.71 -4.38 12.18
C ILE A 77 -8.73 -5.28 13.43
N MET A 78 -7.69 -6.08 13.64
CA MET A 78 -7.48 -6.87 14.85
C MET A 78 -7.45 -5.97 16.08
N TYR A 79 -6.60 -4.93 16.09
CA TYR A 79 -6.52 -3.98 17.18
C TYR A 79 -7.88 -3.34 17.52
N GLU A 80 -8.60 -2.82 16.54
CA GLU A 80 -9.92 -2.21 16.77
C GLU A 80 -10.95 -3.24 17.26
N THR A 81 -10.90 -4.47 16.75
CA THR A 81 -11.78 -5.55 17.23
C THR A 81 -11.47 -5.92 18.68
N GLU A 82 -10.19 -5.98 19.08
CA GLU A 82 -9.79 -6.16 20.48
C GLU A 82 -10.28 -5.01 21.36
N MET A 83 -10.16 -3.76 20.88
CA MET A 83 -10.60 -2.57 21.62
C MET A 83 -12.12 -2.55 21.82
N LEU A 84 -12.92 -3.07 20.88
CA LEU A 84 -14.37 -3.22 21.05
C LEU A 84 -14.75 -4.23 22.15
N ILE A 85 -13.85 -5.17 22.48
CA ILE A 85 -14.08 -6.21 23.49
C ILE A 85 -13.51 -5.80 24.86
N ALA A 86 -12.53 -4.90 24.86
CA ALA A 86 -11.86 -4.45 26.09
C ALA A 86 -12.85 -3.76 27.05
N PRO A 87 -12.93 -4.17 28.32
CA PRO A 87 -13.83 -3.56 29.30
C PRO A 87 -13.44 -2.10 29.55
N LYS A 88 -14.20 -1.16 28.97
CA LYS A 88 -14.03 0.29 29.08
C LYS A 88 -12.59 0.77 28.85
N GLY A 89 -12.23 0.98 27.58
CA GLY A 89 -10.90 1.47 27.23
C GLY A 89 -10.91 2.43 26.04
N LEU A 90 -10.46 3.65 26.30
CA LEU A 90 -10.05 4.71 25.37
C LEU A 90 -11.12 5.46 24.56
N TRP A 91 -12.21 4.83 24.11
CA TRP A 91 -13.13 5.48 23.17
C TRP A 91 -14.60 5.44 23.60
N ASN A 92 -15.30 6.59 23.55
CA ASN A 92 -16.70 6.72 23.97
C ASN A 92 -17.71 6.36 22.86
N TYR A 93 -17.48 5.25 22.14
CA TYR A 93 -18.36 4.79 21.05
C TYR A 93 -19.38 3.72 21.48
N GLU A 94 -19.35 3.26 22.75
CA GLU A 94 -20.12 2.10 23.24
C GLU A 94 -21.63 2.18 22.95
N ASN A 95 -22.16 3.38 22.74
CA ASN A 95 -23.59 3.60 22.46
C ASN A 95 -23.92 3.90 20.99
N VAL A 96 -22.90 4.11 20.14
CA VAL A 96 -23.09 4.54 18.74
C VAL A 96 -22.75 3.41 17.78
N ILE A 97 -21.63 2.71 18.01
CA ILE A 97 -21.18 1.64 17.12
C ILE A 97 -22.00 0.36 17.41
N PRO A 98 -22.70 -0.21 16.42
CA PRO A 98 -23.44 -1.45 16.59
C PRO A 98 -22.55 -2.64 16.99
N LYS A 99 -23.10 -3.58 17.76
CA LYS A 99 -22.37 -4.81 18.17
C LYS A 99 -21.96 -5.72 17.00
N ASP A 100 -22.57 -5.54 15.84
CA ASP A 100 -22.26 -6.26 14.61
C ASP A 100 -21.33 -5.48 13.68
N ALA A 101 -20.74 -4.37 14.14
CA ALA A 101 -19.85 -3.54 13.34
C ALA A 101 -18.41 -4.09 13.33
N LEU A 102 -17.84 -4.23 12.14
CA LEU A 102 -16.43 -4.44 11.93
C LEU A 102 -15.78 -3.13 11.49
N ILE A 103 -14.96 -2.54 12.37
CA ILE A 103 -14.19 -1.34 12.08
C ILE A 103 -13.04 -1.71 11.14
N PHE A 104 -12.95 -1.03 10.00
CA PHE A 104 -11.94 -1.30 8.98
C PHE A 104 -11.17 -0.08 8.50
N GLU A 105 -11.43 1.09 9.07
CA GLU A 105 -10.63 2.27 8.84
C GLU A 105 -10.77 3.21 10.03
N GLY A 106 -9.66 3.82 10.45
CA GLY A 106 -9.69 4.84 11.48
C GLY A 106 -8.52 5.80 11.36
N PHE A 107 -8.78 7.03 11.79
CA PHE A 107 -7.78 8.08 11.93
C PHE A 107 -8.25 8.98 13.07
N ASP A 108 -7.41 9.21 14.07
CA ASP A 108 -7.74 9.96 15.29
C ASP A 108 -9.07 9.51 15.93
N ASP A 109 -10.05 10.39 15.99
CA ASP A 109 -11.39 10.26 16.56
C ASP A 109 -12.44 9.83 15.51
N CYS A 110 -12.02 9.41 14.33
CA CYS A 110 -12.91 9.00 13.25
C CYS A 110 -12.81 7.50 13.00
N ARG A 111 -13.95 6.83 12.80
CA ARG A 111 -14.02 5.40 12.44
C ARG A 111 -14.96 5.17 11.26
N LYS A 112 -14.55 4.27 10.36
CA LYS A 112 -15.46 3.66 9.38
C LYS A 112 -15.58 2.18 9.63
N PHE A 113 -16.79 1.69 9.43
CA PHE A 113 -17.12 0.30 9.69
C PHE A 113 -18.16 -0.21 8.70
N ILE A 114 -18.23 -1.53 8.60
CA ILE A 114 -19.32 -2.26 7.94
C ILE A 114 -20.13 -2.99 9.01
N ARG A 115 -21.38 -3.34 8.71
CA ARG A 115 -22.18 -4.21 9.58
C ARG A 115 -22.19 -5.63 9.04
N LEU A 116 -21.70 -6.56 9.85
CA LEU A 116 -21.60 -7.99 9.49
C LEU A 116 -22.96 -8.64 9.23
N SER A 117 -24.05 -8.05 9.72
CA SER A 117 -25.42 -8.54 9.50
C SER A 117 -26.05 -8.12 8.16
N GLU A 118 -25.43 -7.22 7.40
CA GLU A 118 -26.01 -6.64 6.17
C GLU A 118 -25.78 -7.47 4.90
N GLY A 119 -25.32 -8.71 5.06
CA GLY A 119 -25.09 -9.64 3.96
C GLY A 119 -23.73 -9.44 3.30
N ASN A 120 -23.64 -9.81 2.02
CA ASN A 120 -22.33 -10.03 1.39
C ASN A 120 -21.59 -8.77 0.95
N ASP A 121 -22.30 -7.68 0.71
CA ASP A 121 -21.74 -6.40 0.27
C ASP A 121 -22.41 -5.29 1.08
N PRO A 122 -21.99 -5.14 2.36
CA PRO A 122 -22.66 -4.29 3.33
C PRO A 122 -22.46 -2.80 3.01
N SER A 123 -23.25 -1.95 3.66
CA SER A 123 -23.00 -0.50 3.61
C SER A 123 -21.76 -0.13 4.41
N VAL A 124 -21.16 1.01 4.07
CA VAL A 124 -20.06 1.63 4.82
C VAL A 124 -20.60 2.81 5.60
N TYR A 125 -20.29 2.81 6.89
CA TYR A 125 -20.70 3.84 7.83
C TYR A 125 -19.49 4.60 8.38
N PHE A 126 -19.73 5.80 8.88
CA PHE A 126 -18.74 6.67 9.52
C PHE A 126 -19.29 7.20 10.85
N VAL A 127 -18.41 7.33 11.83
CA VAL A 127 -18.70 7.96 13.13
C VAL A 127 -17.48 8.72 13.61
N GLU A 128 -17.70 9.87 14.24
CA GLU A 128 -16.70 10.67 14.94
C GLU A 128 -16.93 10.62 16.47
N GLU A 129 -15.89 10.80 17.27
CA GLU A 129 -16.02 10.82 18.73
C GLU A 129 -16.94 11.95 19.18
N GLY A 130 -17.96 11.60 19.98
CA GLY A 130 -18.97 12.54 20.46
C GLY A 130 -20.23 12.61 19.61
N ASP A 131 -20.25 11.95 18.45
CA ASP A 131 -21.49 11.77 17.68
C ASP A 131 -22.52 10.96 18.47
N SER A 132 -23.79 11.27 18.27
CA SER A 132 -24.89 10.46 18.81
C SER A 132 -25.36 9.35 17.85
N GLU A 133 -25.02 9.46 16.57
CA GLU A 133 -25.43 8.55 15.50
C GLU A 133 -24.31 8.45 14.44
N TYR A 134 -24.22 7.30 13.77
CA TYR A 134 -23.31 7.13 12.64
C TYR A 134 -23.99 7.54 11.32
N THR A 135 -23.18 7.92 10.33
CA THR A 135 -23.63 8.35 9.00
C THR A 135 -23.33 7.30 7.94
N LEU A 136 -24.17 7.23 6.90
CA LEU A 136 -23.96 6.37 5.74
C LEU A 136 -22.98 7.05 4.77
N VAL A 137 -21.85 6.39 4.48
CA VAL A 137 -20.83 6.86 3.52
C VAL A 137 -21.07 6.27 2.13
N SER A 138 -21.39 4.97 2.07
CA SER A 138 -21.65 4.26 0.82
C SER A 138 -22.66 3.14 1.06
N ASN A 139 -23.54 2.90 0.09
CA ASN A 139 -24.51 1.80 0.14
C ASN A 139 -23.87 0.41 -0.02
N LYS A 140 -22.62 0.35 -0.49
CA LYS A 140 -21.87 -0.88 -0.75
C LYS A 140 -20.40 -0.70 -0.47
N PHE A 141 -19.79 -1.67 0.21
CA PHE A 141 -18.36 -1.73 0.45
C PHE A 141 -17.57 -1.82 -0.85
N SER A 142 -18.03 -2.65 -1.80
CA SER A 142 -17.38 -2.79 -3.11
C SER A 142 -17.25 -1.45 -3.84
N GLN A 143 -18.30 -0.64 -3.83
CA GLN A 143 -18.32 0.70 -4.42
C GLN A 143 -17.39 1.65 -3.67
N TYR A 144 -17.43 1.63 -2.34
CA TYR A 144 -16.56 2.47 -1.50
C TYR A 144 -15.09 2.22 -1.83
N ILE A 145 -14.68 0.96 -1.89
CA ILE A 145 -13.29 0.60 -2.20
C ILE A 145 -12.93 1.00 -3.63
N GLU A 146 -13.79 0.79 -4.62
CA GLU A 146 -13.55 1.25 -6.00
C GLU A 146 -13.34 2.77 -6.07
N GLU A 147 -14.12 3.55 -5.32
CA GLU A 147 -13.97 5.00 -5.21
C GLU A 147 -12.68 5.39 -4.50
N VAL A 148 -12.30 4.71 -3.41
CA VAL A 148 -11.03 4.91 -2.70
C VAL A 148 -9.84 4.64 -3.64
N PHE A 149 -9.81 3.48 -4.31
CA PHE A 149 -8.78 3.17 -5.30
C PHE A 149 -8.75 4.19 -6.44
N THR A 150 -9.91 4.64 -6.91
CA THR A 150 -9.99 5.64 -7.99
C THR A 150 -9.45 6.99 -7.52
N LYS A 151 -9.83 7.43 -6.33
CA LYS A 151 -9.38 8.70 -5.75
C LYS A 151 -7.86 8.71 -5.55
N TYR A 152 -7.31 7.67 -4.92
CA TYR A 152 -5.90 7.63 -4.57
C TYR A 152 -4.97 7.21 -5.73
N ASN A 153 -5.45 6.45 -6.73
CA ASN A 153 -4.60 6.01 -7.85
C ASN A 153 -4.84 6.75 -9.18
N TYR A 154 -5.98 7.42 -9.38
CA TYR A 154 -6.38 7.90 -10.71
C TYR A 154 -6.91 9.34 -10.78
N LYS A 155 -7.60 9.83 -9.73
CA LYS A 155 -8.36 11.10 -9.84
C LYS A 155 -7.56 12.35 -9.50
N ASP A 156 -6.59 12.27 -8.60
CA ASP A 156 -5.79 13.45 -8.20
C ASP A 156 -4.51 13.64 -9.01
N ILE A 157 -4.24 12.76 -9.98
CA ILE A 157 -2.90 12.69 -10.59
C ILE A 157 -2.81 13.13 -12.04
N GLY A 158 -3.90 13.27 -12.80
CA GLY A 158 -3.82 13.71 -14.20
C GLY A 158 -2.91 12.82 -15.09
N TYR A 159 -2.49 11.65 -14.60
CA TYR A 159 -1.50 10.81 -15.26
C TYR A 159 -2.15 9.99 -16.37
N THR A 160 -1.52 10.02 -17.53
CA THR A 160 -1.84 9.05 -18.57
C THR A 160 -1.41 7.67 -18.08
N LEU A 161 -2.16 6.64 -18.50
CA LEU A 161 -1.83 5.23 -18.26
C LEU A 161 -0.37 4.88 -18.65
N SER A 162 0.18 5.61 -19.62
CA SER A 162 1.58 5.53 -20.04
C SER A 162 2.56 5.88 -18.92
N VAL A 163 2.31 6.98 -18.19
CA VAL A 163 3.21 7.43 -17.13
C VAL A 163 3.18 6.49 -15.92
N VAL A 164 2.00 6.01 -15.54
CA VAL A 164 1.87 5.02 -14.46
C VAL A 164 2.70 3.77 -14.75
N LYS A 165 2.65 3.26 -15.99
CA LYS A 165 3.50 2.13 -16.40
C LYS A 165 4.99 2.43 -16.28
N LYS A 166 5.41 3.65 -16.61
CA LYS A 166 6.81 4.05 -16.53
C LYS A 166 7.29 4.13 -15.08
N ILE A 167 6.49 4.75 -14.22
CA ILE A 167 6.77 4.81 -12.78
C ILE A 167 6.86 3.40 -12.19
N ASN A 168 5.93 2.51 -12.54
CA ASN A 168 5.93 1.14 -12.03
C ASN A 168 7.12 0.32 -12.52
N HIS A 169 7.53 0.50 -13.78
CA HIS A 169 8.74 -0.14 -14.27
C HIS A 169 9.98 0.35 -13.52
N LEU A 170 10.10 1.67 -13.29
CA LEU A 170 11.21 2.22 -12.52
C LEU A 170 11.23 1.69 -11.07
N LYS A 171 10.06 1.57 -10.42
CA LYS A 171 9.94 0.92 -9.10
C LYS A 171 10.42 -0.52 -9.13
N ALA A 172 10.02 -1.31 -10.13
CA ALA A 172 10.45 -2.69 -10.27
C ALA A 172 11.98 -2.81 -10.40
N LEU A 173 12.61 -1.96 -11.23
CA LEU A 173 14.08 -1.92 -11.36
C LEU A 173 14.79 -1.58 -10.04
N ILE A 174 14.23 -0.66 -9.26
CA ILE A 174 14.74 -0.32 -7.92
C ILE A 174 14.64 -1.51 -6.97
N LEU A 175 13.49 -2.17 -6.93
CA LEU A 175 13.28 -3.34 -6.06
C LEU A 175 14.18 -4.51 -6.45
N ASP A 176 14.39 -4.76 -7.75
CA ASP A 176 15.33 -5.78 -8.24
C ASP A 176 16.77 -5.47 -7.80
N THR A 177 17.17 -4.20 -7.85
CA THR A 177 18.50 -3.79 -7.40
C THR A 177 18.66 -3.95 -5.89
N LYS A 178 17.60 -3.62 -5.12
CA LYS A 178 17.55 -3.83 -3.67
C LYS A 178 17.70 -5.30 -3.29
N GLU A 179 17.09 -6.21 -4.05
CA GLU A 179 17.24 -7.66 -3.83
C GLU A 179 18.67 -8.15 -4.07
N VAL A 180 19.33 -7.64 -5.11
CA VAL A 180 20.76 -7.91 -5.35
C VAL A 180 21.61 -7.42 -4.18
N LEU A 181 21.41 -6.18 -3.72
CA LEU A 181 22.13 -5.63 -2.58
C LEU A 181 21.90 -6.44 -1.30
N THR A 182 20.66 -6.86 -1.02
CA THR A 182 20.31 -7.70 0.13
C THR A 182 21.03 -9.05 0.07
N THR A 183 21.10 -9.66 -1.12
CA THR A 183 21.84 -10.91 -1.35
C THR A 183 23.34 -10.72 -1.11
N LEU A 184 23.91 -9.61 -1.58
CA LEU A 184 25.31 -9.27 -1.34
C LEU A 184 25.60 -9.06 0.15
N MET A 185 24.69 -8.42 0.89
CA MET A 185 24.83 -8.23 2.33
C MET A 185 24.94 -9.57 3.07
N ALA A 186 24.23 -10.61 2.61
CA ALA A 186 24.27 -11.93 3.24
C ALA A 186 25.60 -12.69 3.03
N ILE A 187 26.40 -12.33 2.03
CA ILE A 187 27.59 -13.08 1.60
C ILE A 187 28.91 -12.29 1.71
N THR A 188 28.87 -11.06 2.23
CA THR A 188 30.04 -10.18 2.28
C THR A 188 30.57 -10.01 3.70
N ASN A 189 31.68 -9.26 3.82
CA ASN A 189 32.28 -8.97 5.10
C ASN A 189 31.73 -7.65 5.68
N LYS A 190 31.96 -7.43 6.97
CA LYS A 190 31.45 -6.26 7.71
C LYS A 190 31.84 -4.90 7.12
N GLU A 191 33.00 -4.79 6.47
CA GLU A 191 33.44 -3.54 5.82
C GLU A 191 32.55 -3.22 4.61
N THR A 192 32.30 -4.22 3.75
CA THR A 192 31.37 -4.11 2.64
C THR A 192 29.92 -3.91 3.08
N HIS A 193 29.51 -4.44 4.24
CA HIS A 193 28.14 -4.26 4.76
C HIS A 193 27.77 -2.78 4.89
N SER A 194 28.67 -1.94 5.43
CA SER A 194 28.38 -0.51 5.61
C SER A 194 28.11 0.23 4.30
N LEU A 195 28.79 -0.17 3.22
CA LEU A 195 28.57 0.37 1.87
C LEU A 195 27.24 -0.13 1.28
N ILE A 196 26.91 -1.40 1.52
CA ILE A 196 25.64 -1.99 1.07
C ILE A 196 24.45 -1.39 1.82
N GLU A 197 24.55 -1.21 3.14
CA GLU A 197 23.52 -0.54 3.97
C GLU A 197 23.24 0.87 3.46
N ARG A 198 24.29 1.65 3.20
CA ARG A 198 24.14 2.99 2.60
C ARG A 198 23.46 2.94 1.23
N ALA A 199 23.83 1.98 0.38
CA ALA A 199 23.19 1.83 -0.93
C ALA A 199 21.70 1.43 -0.77
N LEU A 200 21.36 0.56 0.18
CA LEU A 200 19.99 0.17 0.49
C LEU A 200 19.14 1.35 0.97
N ASP A 201 19.69 2.19 1.85
CA ASP A 201 19.02 3.41 2.33
C ASP A 201 18.71 4.34 1.15
N TRP A 202 19.66 4.52 0.24
CA TRP A 202 19.46 5.36 -0.94
C TRP A 202 18.41 4.82 -1.90
N TYR A 203 18.33 3.50 -2.08
CA TYR A 203 17.26 2.90 -2.87
C TYR A 203 15.88 3.05 -2.22
N GLU A 204 15.80 3.03 -0.88
CA GLU A 204 14.56 3.33 -0.18
C GLU A 204 14.18 4.81 -0.35
N ASP A 205 15.15 5.72 -0.26
CA ASP A 205 14.95 7.15 -0.53
C ASP A 205 14.49 7.38 -1.98
N ALA A 206 15.13 6.74 -2.96
CA ALA A 206 14.77 6.80 -4.39
C ALA A 206 13.34 6.34 -4.61
N TYR A 207 13.00 5.20 -4.00
CA TYR A 207 11.67 4.63 -4.08
C TYR A 207 10.64 5.57 -3.42
N GLN A 208 10.95 6.16 -2.27
CA GLN A 208 10.06 7.11 -1.58
C GLN A 208 9.90 8.42 -2.38
N ILE A 209 10.96 8.88 -3.03
CA ILE A 209 10.92 10.01 -3.96
C ILE A 209 9.98 9.70 -5.12
N ILE A 210 10.11 8.53 -5.75
CA ILE A 210 9.23 8.11 -6.86
C ILE A 210 7.78 7.98 -6.38
N GLN A 211 7.54 7.49 -5.17
CA GLN A 211 6.22 7.47 -4.55
C GLN A 211 5.68 8.89 -4.32
N ASN A 212 6.52 9.84 -3.94
CA ASN A 212 6.13 11.24 -3.76
C ASN A 212 5.83 11.92 -5.10
N LEU A 213 6.63 11.64 -6.14
CA LEU A 213 6.38 12.07 -7.51
C LEU A 213 5.06 11.47 -8.03
N TYR A 214 4.82 10.19 -7.76
CA TYR A 214 3.54 9.56 -8.06
C TYR A 214 2.35 10.26 -7.36
N ARG A 215 2.59 10.90 -6.21
CA ARG A 215 1.58 11.66 -5.46
C ARG A 215 1.58 13.17 -5.75
N GLY A 216 2.35 13.62 -6.75
CA GLY A 216 2.44 15.03 -7.16
C GLY A 216 3.19 15.95 -6.18
N ARG A 217 4.02 15.44 -5.27
CA ARG A 217 4.69 16.23 -4.20
C ARG A 217 6.19 16.46 -4.44
N GLY A 218 6.66 17.69 -4.14
CA GLY A 218 8.07 17.99 -3.82
C GLY A 218 9.09 17.84 -4.96
N LEU A 219 8.71 18.17 -6.20
CA LEU A 219 9.49 17.87 -7.41
C LEU A 219 10.95 18.36 -7.41
N GLU A 220 11.18 19.64 -7.10
CA GLU A 220 12.54 20.21 -7.18
C GLU A 220 13.47 19.65 -6.10
N GLU A 221 12.97 19.49 -4.87
CA GLU A 221 13.73 18.86 -3.77
C GLU A 221 14.03 17.39 -4.05
N ASN A 222 13.15 16.72 -4.80
CA ASN A 222 13.28 15.30 -5.14
C ASN A 222 14.20 15.07 -6.35
N LYS A 223 14.32 16.04 -7.26
CA LYS A 223 15.18 15.94 -8.46
C LYS A 223 16.65 16.00 -8.11
N GLU A 224 17.04 16.88 -7.18
CA GLU A 224 18.42 16.97 -6.69
C GLU A 224 18.82 15.66 -5.98
N LYS A 225 17.96 15.17 -5.08
CA LYS A 225 18.17 13.88 -4.40
C LYS A 225 18.24 12.69 -5.36
N LEU A 226 17.42 12.68 -6.41
CA LEU A 226 17.50 11.65 -7.45
C LEU A 226 18.87 11.65 -8.13
N ASN A 227 19.47 12.81 -8.41
CA ASN A 227 20.83 12.87 -8.95
C ASN A 227 21.87 12.36 -7.94
N ASP A 228 21.73 12.68 -6.66
CA ASP A 228 22.63 12.18 -5.61
C ASP A 228 22.55 10.65 -5.49
N ILE A 229 21.38 10.05 -5.70
CA ILE A 229 21.18 8.59 -5.73
C ILE A 229 21.91 7.95 -6.93
N LEU A 230 22.08 8.67 -8.05
CA LEU A 230 22.74 8.16 -9.24
C LEU A 230 24.27 8.06 -9.08
N ASP A 231 24.83 8.68 -8.03
CA ASP A 231 26.26 8.59 -7.69
C ASP A 231 26.64 7.26 -6.99
N ILE A 232 25.71 6.30 -6.82
CA ILE A 232 26.01 4.94 -6.30
C ILE A 232 27.19 4.28 -7.00
N TYR A 233 27.36 4.56 -8.30
CA TYR A 233 28.48 4.04 -9.08
C TYR A 233 29.84 4.27 -8.43
N SER A 234 30.03 5.40 -7.74
CA SER A 234 31.31 5.69 -7.09
C SER A 234 31.64 4.73 -5.94
N TYR A 235 30.65 4.05 -5.36
CA TYR A 235 30.84 3.16 -4.22
C TYR A 235 31.01 1.69 -4.61
N VAL A 236 30.57 1.30 -5.80
CA VAL A 236 30.63 -0.12 -6.23
C VAL A 236 32.08 -0.60 -6.36
N ASP A 237 32.97 0.27 -6.82
CA ASP A 237 34.39 -0.05 -6.95
C ASP A 237 35.05 -0.31 -5.60
N ASP A 238 34.63 0.40 -4.55
CA ASP A 238 35.11 0.25 -3.18
C ASP A 238 34.58 -1.01 -2.48
N MET A 239 33.51 -1.63 -3.00
CA MET A 239 32.96 -2.85 -2.44
C MET A 239 33.92 -4.04 -2.62
N LYS A 240 34.27 -4.71 -1.53
CA LYS A 240 35.10 -5.94 -1.53
C LYS A 240 34.25 -7.16 -1.88
N ILE A 241 33.76 -7.20 -3.11
CA ILE A 241 32.95 -8.29 -3.69
C ILE A 241 33.60 -8.83 -4.97
N SER A 242 33.18 -10.02 -5.43
CA SER A 242 33.72 -10.62 -6.67
C SER A 242 33.34 -9.79 -7.89
N ASP A 243 34.16 -9.86 -8.95
CA ASP A 243 33.90 -9.13 -10.20
C ASP A 243 32.55 -9.50 -10.82
N ALA A 244 32.12 -10.76 -10.71
CA ALA A 244 30.81 -11.20 -11.16
C ALA A 244 29.67 -10.49 -10.41
N HIS A 245 29.82 -10.28 -9.09
CA HIS A 245 28.85 -9.54 -8.29
C HIS A 245 28.89 -8.04 -8.57
N LYS A 246 30.09 -7.45 -8.77
CA LYS A 246 30.23 -6.06 -9.21
C LYS A 246 29.53 -5.83 -10.54
N TYR A 247 29.77 -6.70 -11.52
CA TYR A 247 29.15 -6.63 -12.84
C TYR A 247 27.63 -6.65 -12.75
N LYS A 248 27.06 -7.62 -12.02
CA LYS A 248 25.60 -7.73 -11.83
C LYS A 248 25.00 -6.49 -11.16
N LEU A 249 25.69 -5.94 -10.15
CA LEU A 249 25.24 -4.73 -9.46
C LEU A 249 25.31 -3.50 -10.38
N VAL A 250 26.42 -3.31 -11.09
CA VAL A 250 26.62 -2.24 -12.09
C VAL A 250 25.56 -2.29 -13.20
N GLU A 251 25.25 -3.48 -13.70
CA GLU A 251 24.20 -3.71 -14.70
C GLU A 251 22.84 -3.25 -14.17
N LYS A 252 22.46 -3.67 -12.95
CA LYS A 252 21.17 -3.31 -12.34
C LYS A 252 21.04 -1.82 -12.01
N ILE A 253 22.10 -1.21 -11.46
CA ILE A 253 22.16 0.24 -11.28
C ILE A 253 21.98 0.93 -12.65
N GLY A 254 22.66 0.44 -13.68
CA GLY A 254 22.64 1.01 -15.03
C GLY A 254 21.26 1.00 -15.65
N GLU A 255 20.52 -0.10 -15.51
CA GLU A 255 19.12 -0.20 -15.93
C GLU A 255 18.25 0.89 -15.28
N VAL A 256 18.41 1.12 -13.96
CA VAL A 256 17.68 2.17 -13.23
C VAL A 256 18.03 3.56 -13.78
N ILE A 257 19.31 3.87 -13.94
CA ILE A 257 19.79 5.18 -14.42
C ILE A 257 19.31 5.45 -15.84
N GLU A 258 19.54 4.49 -16.74
CA GLU A 258 19.19 4.62 -18.15
C GLU A 258 17.69 4.82 -18.31
N TYR A 259 16.89 4.01 -17.61
CA TYR A 259 15.44 4.12 -17.66
C TYR A 259 14.95 5.46 -17.11
N PHE A 260 15.50 5.91 -15.98
CA PHE A 260 15.14 7.21 -15.41
C PHE A 260 15.45 8.34 -16.39
N HIS A 261 16.65 8.41 -16.95
CA HIS A 261 17.02 9.45 -17.92
C HIS A 261 16.14 9.46 -19.18
N GLN A 262 15.82 8.28 -19.73
CA GLN A 262 14.96 8.16 -20.91
C GLN A 262 13.52 8.64 -20.66
N ASN A 263 13.06 8.59 -19.40
CA ASN A 263 11.68 8.85 -19.03
C ASN A 263 11.52 10.06 -18.09
N ALA A 264 12.61 10.76 -17.76
CA ALA A 264 12.64 11.82 -16.77
C ALA A 264 11.63 12.93 -17.14
N SER A 265 11.57 13.36 -18.40
CA SER A 265 10.59 14.37 -18.84
C SER A 265 9.16 13.95 -18.56
N ASP A 266 8.80 12.69 -18.84
CA ASP A 266 7.44 12.20 -18.67
C ASP A 266 7.08 11.98 -17.21
N ILE A 267 8.07 11.66 -16.39
CA ILE A 267 7.93 11.51 -14.93
C ILE A 267 7.87 12.89 -14.24
N ILE A 268 8.52 13.91 -14.81
CA ILE A 268 8.67 15.25 -14.21
C ILE A 268 7.59 16.25 -14.67
N VAL A 269 7.08 16.16 -15.92
CA VAL A 269 6.08 17.10 -16.51
C VAL A 269 4.70 17.07 -15.82
N LEU A 270 4.54 16.17 -14.88
CA LEU A 270 3.36 15.80 -14.12
C LEU A 270 2.74 16.87 -13.19
N GLN A 271 3.21 18.12 -13.25
CA GLN A 271 2.77 19.20 -12.36
C GLN A 271 2.12 20.41 -13.04
N ASN A 272 2.11 20.46 -14.38
CA ASN A 272 1.60 21.64 -15.10
C ASN A 272 0.14 21.53 -15.57
N ASN A 273 -0.57 20.47 -15.20
CA ASN A 273 -2.00 20.24 -15.49
C ASN A 273 -2.73 19.83 -14.22
#